data_AF-A0A539DQ58-F1
#
_entry.id   AF-A0A539DQ58-F1
#
_cell.length_a   1.000
_cell.length_b   1.000
_cell.length_c   1.000
_cell.angle_alpha   90.00
_cell.angle_beta   90.00
_cell.angle_gamma   90.00
#
_symmetry.space_group_name_H-M   'P 1'
#
loop_
_entity.id
_entity.type
_entity.pdbx_description
1 polymer ?
#
loop_
_entity_poly.entity_id
_entity_poly.type
_entity_poly.pdbx_seq_one_letter_code
_entity_poly.pdbx_strand_id
1 'polypeptide(L)'
;AVALALGFDGPPVELAKLTQRAENRSSGVPTGIMDQFAIAAGVAGHALLIDCAALTVAPVRMPTDVEIVVIFVAHRTLVGSAYAERVGECAAAEQIVGPLRAATAADLAKIADPVVRRRAGHVVAENRRVREFADALLAHDLAAAGELMLASHASLRDLYETSIPAMDRTVERLAAIPGVHGARMTGGGFGGCVVALTDPGALDHGWVVHPVDGARVHDIGDQPDRARPANAGQVLQ
;
A
#
# COMPACT_ATOMS: atom_id res chain seq x y z
N ALA A 1 4.16 -3.48 18.84
CA ALA A 1 5.16 -3.64 19.93
C ALA A 1 4.51 -3.62 21.32
N VAL A 2 4.01 -2.48 21.82
CA VAL A 2 3.48 -2.37 23.19
C VAL A 2 2.38 -3.39 23.50
N ALA A 3 1.38 -3.56 22.61
CA ALA A 3 0.32 -4.54 22.82
C ALA A 3 0.87 -5.97 23.02
N LEU A 4 1.80 -6.39 22.16
CA LEU A 4 2.44 -7.71 22.27
C LEU A 4 3.31 -7.83 23.54
N ALA A 5 4.05 -6.77 23.89
CA ALA A 5 4.87 -6.75 25.10
C ALA A 5 4.03 -6.83 26.39
N LEU A 6 2.77 -6.39 26.34
CA LEU A 6 1.80 -6.51 27.42
C LEU A 6 1.00 -7.83 27.38
N GLY A 7 1.41 -8.79 26.56
CA GLY A 7 0.83 -10.13 26.52
C GLY A 7 -0.40 -10.28 25.62
N PHE A 8 -0.59 -9.40 24.62
CA PHE A 8 -1.62 -9.63 23.60
C PHE A 8 -1.30 -10.93 22.82
N ASP A 9 -2.22 -11.88 22.86
CA ASP A 9 -2.12 -13.22 22.26
C ASP A 9 -3.27 -13.52 21.27
N GLY A 10 -4.13 -12.53 21.00
CA GLY A 10 -5.25 -12.65 20.06
C GLY A 10 -4.83 -12.71 18.59
N PRO A 11 -5.79 -12.92 17.67
CA PRO A 11 -5.51 -13.03 16.25
C PRO A 11 -5.00 -11.70 15.64
N PRO A 12 -4.25 -11.72 14.53
CA PRO A 12 -3.70 -10.52 13.90
C PRO A 12 -4.72 -9.41 13.60
N VAL A 13 -5.96 -9.78 13.23
CA VAL A 13 -7.05 -8.83 12.98
C VAL A 13 -7.41 -8.01 14.23
N GLU A 14 -7.37 -8.62 15.41
CA GLU A 14 -7.66 -7.92 16.66
C GLU A 14 -6.52 -6.97 17.04
N LEU A 15 -5.27 -7.39 16.83
CA LEU A 15 -4.10 -6.54 17.00
C LEU A 15 -4.18 -5.32 16.07
N ALA A 16 -4.49 -5.54 14.79
CA ALA A 16 -4.62 -4.49 13.79
C ALA A 16 -5.72 -3.48 14.16
N LYS A 17 -6.89 -3.96 14.58
CA LYS A 17 -7.99 -3.09 15.05
C LYS A 17 -7.60 -2.33 16.32
N LEU A 18 -6.85 -2.95 17.22
CA LEU A 18 -6.39 -2.30 18.45
C LEU A 18 -5.44 -1.13 18.14
N THR A 19 -4.44 -1.36 17.29
CA THR A 19 -3.46 -0.33 16.93
C THR A 19 -4.07 0.76 16.06
N GLN A 20 -5.00 0.43 15.16
CA GLN A 20 -5.74 1.42 14.37
C GLN A 20 -6.53 2.38 15.28
N ARG A 21 -7.24 1.83 16.29
CA ARG A 21 -7.95 2.67 17.27
C ARG A 21 -7.01 3.58 18.05
N ALA A 22 -5.82 3.08 18.42
CA ALA A 22 -4.82 3.86 19.12
C ALA A 22 -4.32 5.03 18.25
N GLU A 23 -4.04 4.78 16.97
CA GLU A 23 -3.59 5.80 16.02
C GLU A 23 -4.65 6.87 15.76
N ASN A 24 -5.90 6.46 15.52
CA ASN A 24 -7.01 7.40 15.33
C ASN A 24 -7.19 8.32 16.55
N ARG A 25 -7.07 7.78 17.77
CA ARG A 25 -7.17 8.57 19.01
C ARG A 25 -5.97 9.50 19.21
N SER A 26 -4.78 9.06 18.84
CA SER A 26 -3.55 9.84 19.05
C SER A 26 -3.36 10.95 18.04
N SER A 27 -3.65 10.68 16.76
CA SER A 27 -3.39 11.61 15.66
C SER A 27 -4.56 12.56 15.39
N GLY A 28 -5.78 12.13 15.71
CA GLY A 28 -7.01 12.82 15.32
C GLY A 28 -7.32 12.74 13.82
N VAL A 29 -6.49 12.04 13.02
CA VAL A 29 -6.71 11.80 11.60
C VAL A 29 -7.38 10.43 11.45
N PRO A 30 -8.51 10.32 10.74
CA PRO A 30 -9.11 9.02 10.48
C PRO A 30 -8.21 8.21 9.56
N THR A 31 -7.68 7.07 10.00
CA THR A 31 -6.87 6.17 9.18
C THR A 31 -7.58 4.84 8.91
N GLY A 32 -7.28 4.28 7.73
CA GLY A 32 -7.72 2.93 7.36
C GLY A 32 -7.01 1.85 8.18
N ILE A 33 -7.28 0.57 7.89
CA ILE A 33 -6.72 -0.57 8.63
C ILE A 33 -5.48 -1.20 7.95
N MET A 34 -5.14 -0.74 6.75
CA MET A 34 -4.16 -1.37 5.87
C MET A 34 -2.79 -1.52 6.55
N ASP A 35 -2.22 -0.43 7.06
CA ASP A 35 -0.88 -0.41 7.65
C ASP A 35 -0.81 -1.33 8.87
N GLN A 36 -1.85 -1.32 9.71
CA GLN A 36 -1.91 -2.16 10.89
C GLN A 36 -2.09 -3.63 10.54
N PHE A 37 -2.83 -3.97 9.47
CA PHE A 37 -2.91 -5.34 8.96
C PHE A 37 -1.59 -5.81 8.37
N ALA A 38 -0.94 -4.99 7.55
CA ALA A 38 0.36 -5.32 6.95
C ALA A 38 1.39 -5.67 8.04
N ILE A 39 1.41 -4.89 9.12
CA ILE A 39 2.30 -5.11 10.26
C ILE A 39 1.90 -6.35 11.07
N ALA A 40 0.60 -6.55 11.36
CA ALA A 40 0.15 -7.62 12.23
C ALA A 40 0.11 -9.01 11.55
N ALA A 41 -0.21 -9.06 10.26
CA ALA A 41 -0.54 -10.28 9.52
C ALA A 41 0.48 -10.63 8.42
N GLY A 42 1.66 -10.01 8.43
CA GLY A 42 2.76 -10.32 7.52
C GLY A 42 3.08 -11.81 7.45
N VAL A 43 3.43 -12.28 6.26
CA VAL A 43 3.89 -13.65 6.01
C VAL A 43 5.18 -13.55 5.20
N ALA A 44 6.26 -14.15 5.69
CA ALA A 44 7.54 -14.11 5.01
C ALA A 44 7.44 -14.56 3.54
N GLY A 45 8.02 -13.78 2.62
CA GLY A 45 8.00 -14.06 1.18
C GLY A 45 6.65 -13.82 0.48
N HIS A 46 5.65 -13.26 1.15
CA HIS A 46 4.33 -12.99 0.57
C HIS A 46 3.91 -11.53 0.75
N ALA A 47 3.42 -10.92 -0.33
CA ALA A 47 2.56 -9.75 -0.23
C ALA A 47 1.19 -10.16 0.36
N LEU A 48 0.42 -9.19 0.84
CA LEU A 48 -0.89 -9.46 1.45
C LEU A 48 -2.01 -8.85 0.62
N LEU A 49 -2.91 -9.69 0.10
CA LEU A 49 -4.19 -9.24 -0.44
C LEU A 49 -5.19 -9.08 0.72
N ILE A 50 -5.45 -7.83 1.09
CA ILE A 50 -6.29 -7.48 2.25
C ILE A 50 -7.70 -7.12 1.77
N ASP A 51 -8.72 -7.83 2.25
CA ASP A 51 -10.11 -7.39 2.13
C ASP A 51 -10.46 -6.54 3.37
N CYS A 52 -10.40 -5.22 3.22
CA CYS A 52 -10.65 -4.28 4.30
C CYS A 52 -12.10 -4.28 4.83
N ALA A 53 -13.05 -4.87 4.10
CA ALA A 53 -14.45 -4.92 4.53
C ALA A 53 -14.81 -6.28 5.16
N ALA A 54 -14.23 -7.39 4.69
CA ALA A 54 -14.32 -8.68 5.36
C ALA A 54 -13.32 -8.83 6.52
N LEU A 55 -12.30 -7.98 6.57
CA LEU A 55 -11.17 -8.04 7.52
C LEU A 55 -10.39 -9.35 7.42
N THR A 56 -10.17 -9.82 6.19
CA THR A 56 -9.44 -11.05 5.87
C THR A 56 -8.18 -10.75 5.07
N VAL A 57 -7.20 -11.64 5.16
CA VAL A 57 -5.92 -11.55 4.44
C VAL A 57 -5.67 -12.84 3.67
N ALA A 58 -5.30 -12.71 2.40
CA ALA A 58 -4.80 -13.80 1.57
C ALA A 58 -3.33 -13.52 1.20
N PRO A 59 -2.38 -14.39 1.61
CA PRO A 59 -0.99 -14.27 1.20
C PRO A 59 -0.83 -14.49 -0.31
N VAL A 60 -0.10 -13.60 -0.97
CA VAL A 60 0.26 -13.66 -2.39
C VAL A 60 1.77 -13.84 -2.48
N ARG A 61 2.23 -14.99 -2.97
CA ARG A 61 3.66 -15.29 -3.03
C ARG A 61 4.37 -14.31 -3.96
N MET A 62 5.44 -13.69 -3.46
CA MET A 62 6.28 -12.83 -4.30
C MET A 62 7.20 -13.66 -5.20
N PRO A 63 7.39 -13.27 -6.47
CA PRO A 63 8.47 -13.79 -7.30
C PRO A 63 9.83 -13.61 -6.61
N THR A 64 10.72 -14.60 -6.74
CA THR A 64 12.03 -14.61 -6.05
C THR A 64 13.16 -14.00 -6.89
N ASP A 65 12.88 -13.76 -8.16
CA ASP A 65 13.79 -13.25 -9.19
C ASP A 65 13.55 -11.77 -9.50
N VAL A 66 12.87 -11.05 -8.58
CA VAL A 66 12.60 -9.60 -8.66
C VAL A 66 12.98 -8.91 -7.36
N GLU A 67 13.18 -7.61 -7.44
CA GLU A 67 13.36 -6.71 -6.31
C GLU A 67 12.17 -5.76 -6.18
N ILE A 68 11.82 -5.46 -4.92
CA ILE A 68 10.94 -4.34 -4.59
C ILE A 68 11.83 -3.23 -4.02
N VAL A 69 11.91 -2.11 -4.74
CA VAL A 69 12.75 -0.99 -4.37
C VAL A 69 11.90 0.18 -3.91
N VAL A 70 12.14 0.67 -2.70
CA VAL A 70 11.47 1.84 -2.15
C VAL A 70 12.40 3.04 -2.21
N ILE A 71 11.92 4.15 -2.74
CA ILE A 71 12.67 5.41 -2.89
C ILE A 71 11.91 6.53 -2.18
N PHE A 72 12.56 7.17 -1.21
CA PHE A 72 12.03 8.37 -0.58
C PHE A 72 12.11 9.57 -1.53
N VAL A 73 11.01 10.31 -1.68
CA VAL A 73 10.91 11.44 -2.62
C VAL A 73 10.76 12.77 -1.88
N ALA A 74 9.88 12.83 -0.89
CA ALA A 74 9.61 14.07 -0.16
C ALA A 74 9.03 13.77 1.22
N HIS A 75 9.28 14.67 2.18
CA HIS A 75 8.58 14.62 3.46
C HIS A 75 7.08 14.87 3.26
N ARG A 76 6.27 14.24 4.11
CA ARG A 76 4.81 14.44 4.14
C ARG A 76 4.31 14.54 5.57
N THR A 77 3.20 15.24 5.75
CA THR A 77 2.38 15.21 6.96
C THR A 77 0.93 15.07 6.54
N LEU A 78 0.22 14.06 7.06
CA LEU A 78 -1.21 13.88 6.73
C LEU A 78 -2.08 14.95 7.39
N VAL A 79 -1.74 15.36 8.61
CA VAL A 79 -2.37 16.51 9.29
C VAL A 79 -2.09 17.77 8.47
N GLY A 80 -3.16 18.45 8.05
CA GLY A 80 -3.07 19.64 7.19
C GLY A 80 -2.98 19.35 5.69
N SER A 81 -2.96 18.07 5.29
CA SER A 81 -3.13 17.66 3.88
C SER A 81 -4.61 17.47 3.52
N ALA A 82 -4.90 17.27 2.24
CA ALA A 82 -6.23 16.92 1.74
C ALA A 82 -6.65 15.46 2.04
N TYR A 83 -5.91 14.71 2.87
CA TYR A 83 -6.26 13.33 3.18
C TYR A 83 -7.67 13.18 3.78
N ALA A 84 -8.02 13.99 4.79
CA ALA A 84 -9.35 13.95 5.39
C ALA A 84 -10.45 14.38 4.41
N GLU A 85 -10.13 15.28 3.48
CA GLU A 85 -11.03 15.66 2.39
C GLU A 85 -11.31 14.46 1.47
N ARG A 86 -10.29 13.69 1.06
CA ARG A 86 -10.46 12.47 0.26
C ARG A 86 -11.36 11.44 0.94
N VAL A 87 -11.22 11.28 2.24
CA VAL A 87 -12.10 10.41 3.05
C VAL A 87 -13.55 10.93 3.00
N GLY A 88 -13.75 12.24 3.17
CA GLY A 88 -15.07 12.87 3.07
C GLY A 88 -15.70 12.77 1.68
N GLU A 89 -14.92 12.95 0.62
CA GLU A 89 -15.36 12.82 -0.77
C GLU A 89 -15.79 11.37 -1.06
N CYS A 90 -15.05 10.37 -0.60
CA CYS A 90 -15.46 8.97 -0.73
C CYS A 90 -16.74 8.67 0.05
N ALA A 91 -16.85 9.17 1.29
CA ALA A 91 -18.05 9.00 2.10
C ALA A 91 -19.29 9.65 1.43
N ALA A 92 -19.13 10.83 0.83
CA ALA A 92 -20.19 11.50 0.08
C ALA A 92 -20.63 10.68 -1.15
N ALA A 93 -19.68 10.06 -1.86
CA ALA A 93 -20.02 9.13 -2.95
C ALA A 93 -20.83 7.94 -2.42
N GLU A 94 -20.41 7.33 -1.31
CA GLU A 94 -21.10 6.17 -0.74
C GLU A 94 -22.53 6.45 -0.27
N GLN A 95 -22.84 7.69 0.12
CA GLN A 95 -24.24 8.09 0.40
C GLN A 95 -25.14 8.02 -0.84
N ILE A 96 -24.58 8.11 -2.05
CA ILE A 96 -25.31 8.12 -3.32
C ILE A 96 -25.39 6.72 -3.91
N VAL A 97 -24.27 5.99 -3.92
CA VAL A 97 -24.13 4.74 -4.68
C VAL A 97 -23.98 3.49 -3.81
N GLY A 98 -23.95 3.65 -2.48
CA GLY A 98 -23.59 2.57 -1.57
C GLY A 98 -22.08 2.31 -1.55
N PRO A 99 -21.62 1.18 -0.96
CA PRO A 99 -20.21 0.89 -0.78
C PRO A 99 -19.42 0.93 -2.09
N LEU A 100 -18.37 1.75 -2.16
CA LEU A 100 -17.60 1.94 -3.41
C LEU A 100 -16.95 0.65 -3.91
N ARG A 101 -16.66 -0.30 -3.01
CA ARG A 101 -16.13 -1.63 -3.38
C ARG A 101 -17.05 -2.43 -4.30
N ALA A 102 -18.35 -2.14 -4.29
CA ALA A 102 -19.39 -2.85 -5.04
C ALA A 102 -20.00 -1.97 -6.15
N ALA A 103 -19.58 -0.71 -6.26
CA ALA A 103 -20.11 0.23 -7.24
C ALA A 103 -19.60 -0.09 -8.66
N THR A 104 -20.47 0.16 -9.64
CA THR A 104 -20.18 -0.01 -11.07
C THR A 104 -19.98 1.32 -11.77
N ALA A 105 -19.52 1.31 -13.03
CA ALA A 105 -19.43 2.51 -13.85
C ALA A 105 -20.80 3.20 -14.03
N ALA A 106 -21.89 2.44 -14.09
CA ALA A 106 -23.25 2.99 -14.18
C ALA A 106 -23.66 3.70 -12.89
N ASP A 107 -23.20 3.23 -11.73
CA ASP A 107 -23.47 3.89 -10.45
C ASP A 107 -22.72 5.22 -10.34
N LEU A 108 -21.48 5.28 -10.82
CA LEU A 108 -20.68 6.52 -10.81
C LEU A 108 -21.36 7.65 -11.60
N ALA A 109 -22.12 7.34 -12.65
CA ALA A 109 -22.87 8.33 -13.43
C ALA A 109 -23.98 9.04 -12.63
N LYS A 110 -24.41 8.47 -11.49
CA LYS A 110 -25.40 9.06 -10.58
C LYS A 110 -24.80 10.17 -9.69
N ILE A 111 -23.47 10.23 -9.58
CA ILE A 111 -22.77 11.24 -8.78
C ILE A 111 -22.65 12.52 -9.59
N ALA A 112 -23.42 13.55 -9.23
CA ALA A 112 -23.45 14.82 -9.95
C ALA A 112 -22.14 15.61 -9.81
N ASP A 113 -21.59 15.68 -8.59
CA ASP A 113 -20.34 16.39 -8.32
C ASP A 113 -19.17 15.74 -9.08
N PRO A 114 -18.50 16.46 -9.98
CA PRO A 114 -17.45 15.90 -10.82
C PRO A 114 -16.19 15.53 -10.02
N VAL A 115 -15.91 16.19 -8.89
CA VAL A 115 -14.77 15.87 -8.03
C VAL A 115 -15.04 14.57 -7.30
N VAL A 116 -16.18 14.47 -6.60
CA VAL A 116 -16.60 13.26 -5.89
C VAL A 116 -16.67 12.06 -6.84
N ARG A 117 -17.20 12.26 -8.06
CA ARG A 117 -17.25 11.22 -9.10
C ARG A 117 -15.85 10.74 -9.52
N ARG A 118 -14.86 11.63 -9.63
CA ARG A 118 -13.46 11.23 -9.92
C ARG A 118 -12.85 10.43 -8.77
N ARG A 119 -13.07 10.84 -7.51
CA ARG A 119 -12.58 10.09 -6.34
C ARG A 119 -13.16 8.69 -6.27
N ALA A 120 -14.48 8.57 -6.44
CA ALA A 120 -15.17 7.31 -6.51
C ALA A 120 -14.66 6.44 -7.67
N GLY A 121 -14.43 7.04 -8.84
CA GLY A 121 -13.85 6.38 -10.01
C GLY A 121 -12.47 5.79 -9.76
N HIS A 122 -11.60 6.50 -9.02
CA HIS A 122 -10.32 5.94 -8.57
C HIS A 122 -10.56 4.71 -7.70
N VAL A 123 -11.36 4.81 -6.64
CA VAL A 123 -11.56 3.73 -5.66
C VAL A 123 -12.13 2.47 -6.32
N VAL A 124 -13.13 2.61 -7.20
CA VAL A 124 -13.73 1.49 -7.93
C VAL A 124 -12.68 0.80 -8.81
N ALA A 125 -11.94 1.58 -9.59
CA ALA A 125 -10.93 1.03 -10.50
C ALA A 125 -9.72 0.43 -9.76
N GLU A 126 -9.30 1.04 -8.64
CA GLU A 126 -8.17 0.57 -7.83
C GLU A 126 -8.51 -0.75 -7.14
N ASN A 127 -9.73 -0.91 -6.64
CA ASN A 127 -10.20 -2.19 -6.09
C ASN A 127 -10.04 -3.33 -7.10
N ARG A 128 -10.39 -3.10 -8.37
CA ARG A 128 -10.17 -4.08 -9.43
C ARG A 128 -8.68 -4.32 -9.67
N ARG A 129 -7.89 -3.26 -9.85
CA ARG A 129 -6.43 -3.35 -10.11
C ARG A 129 -5.67 -4.12 -9.04
N VAL A 130 -6.04 -4.02 -7.77
CA VAL A 130 -5.39 -4.78 -6.69
C VAL A 130 -5.55 -6.30 -6.87
N ARG A 131 -6.71 -6.76 -7.34
CA ARG A 131 -6.96 -8.19 -7.61
C ARG A 131 -6.18 -8.64 -8.84
N GLU A 132 -6.24 -7.85 -9.91
CA GLU A 132 -5.49 -8.11 -11.14
C GLU A 132 -3.98 -8.13 -10.90
N PHE A 133 -3.46 -7.27 -10.02
CA PHE A 133 -2.06 -7.23 -9.65
C PHE A 133 -1.65 -8.49 -8.86
N ALA A 134 -2.50 -8.95 -7.94
CA ALA A 134 -2.27 -10.21 -7.23
C ALA A 134 -2.23 -11.40 -8.21
N ASP A 135 -3.17 -11.45 -9.15
CA ASP A 135 -3.21 -12.49 -10.18
C ASP A 135 -1.96 -12.45 -11.08
N ALA A 136 -1.52 -11.26 -11.50
CA ALA A 136 -0.31 -11.06 -12.29
C ALA A 136 0.95 -11.53 -11.56
N LEU A 137 1.09 -11.21 -10.27
CA LEU A 137 2.21 -11.71 -9.45
C LEU A 137 2.22 -13.24 -9.34
N LEU A 138 1.05 -13.87 -9.12
CA LEU A 138 0.94 -15.33 -9.04
C LEU A 138 1.25 -16.01 -10.38
N ALA A 139 0.92 -15.36 -11.50
CA ALA A 139 1.20 -15.83 -12.85
C ALA A 139 2.64 -15.53 -13.31
N HIS A 140 3.45 -14.82 -12.50
CA HIS A 140 4.76 -14.30 -12.89
C HIS A 140 4.69 -13.35 -14.12
N ASP A 141 3.55 -12.70 -14.34
CA ASP A 141 3.38 -11.71 -15.42
C ASP A 141 3.85 -10.33 -14.92
N LEU A 142 5.17 -10.15 -14.89
CA LEU A 142 5.80 -8.93 -14.38
C LEU A 142 5.49 -7.70 -15.23
N ALA A 143 5.27 -7.89 -16.54
CA ALA A 143 4.87 -6.82 -17.44
C ALA A 143 3.47 -6.30 -17.07
N ALA A 144 2.48 -7.19 -16.93
CA ALA A 144 1.14 -6.81 -16.50
C ALA A 144 1.14 -6.20 -15.08
N ALA A 145 1.91 -6.78 -14.16
CA ALA A 145 2.06 -6.23 -12.81
C ALA A 145 2.61 -4.78 -12.84
N GLY A 146 3.63 -4.54 -13.66
CA GLY A 146 4.24 -3.23 -13.87
C GLY A 146 3.28 -2.20 -14.48
N GLU A 147 2.54 -2.58 -15.52
CA GLU A 147 1.51 -1.74 -16.14
C GLU A 147 0.42 -1.35 -15.14
N LEU A 148 -0.01 -2.29 -14.29
CA LEU A 148 -0.99 -2.03 -13.23
C LEU A 148 -0.47 -1.04 -12.18
N MET A 149 0.81 -1.10 -11.82
CA MET A 149 1.44 -0.11 -10.94
C MET A 149 1.40 1.30 -11.56
N LEU A 150 1.79 1.43 -12.83
CA LEU A 150 1.78 2.71 -13.54
C LEU A 150 0.36 3.26 -13.68
N ALA A 151 -0.62 2.40 -14.00
CA ALA A 151 -2.02 2.78 -14.09
C ALA A 151 -2.60 3.21 -12.72
N SER A 152 -2.20 2.55 -11.63
CA SER A 152 -2.52 2.95 -10.27
C SER A 152 -1.95 4.34 -9.95
N HIS A 153 -0.68 4.60 -10.30
CA HIS A 153 -0.06 5.91 -10.09
C HIS A 153 -0.77 7.03 -10.88
N ALA A 154 -1.04 6.81 -12.17
CA ALA A 154 -1.80 7.75 -12.99
C ALA A 154 -3.19 8.02 -12.38
N SER A 155 -3.86 6.99 -11.88
CA SER A 155 -5.15 7.15 -11.20
C SER A 155 -5.05 7.97 -9.91
N LEU A 156 -3.99 7.78 -9.12
CA LEU A 156 -3.74 8.58 -7.91
C LEU A 156 -3.41 10.04 -8.22
N ARG A 157 -2.74 10.31 -9.35
CA ARG A 157 -2.46 11.66 -9.83
C ARG A 157 -3.70 12.34 -10.39
N ASP A 158 -4.38 11.68 -11.33
CA ASP A 158 -5.38 12.32 -12.19
C ASP A 158 -6.81 12.23 -11.64
N LEU A 159 -7.15 11.12 -10.98
CA LEU A 159 -8.50 10.88 -10.44
C LEU A 159 -8.57 11.10 -8.94
N TYR A 160 -7.54 10.70 -8.19
CA TYR A 160 -7.51 10.84 -6.74
C TYR A 160 -6.78 12.10 -6.28
N GLU A 161 -5.96 12.73 -7.12
CA GLU A 161 -5.25 13.97 -6.83
C GLU A 161 -4.51 13.93 -5.47
N THR A 162 -3.72 12.88 -5.24
CA THR A 162 -2.86 12.70 -4.04
C THR A 162 -1.37 12.62 -4.36
N SER A 163 -0.99 12.62 -5.64
CA SER A 163 0.42 12.73 -6.05
C SER A 163 0.90 14.19 -6.02
N ILE A 164 2.21 14.39 -6.15
CA ILE A 164 2.85 15.70 -6.33
C ILE A 164 3.84 15.64 -7.50
N PRO A 165 4.19 16.78 -8.13
CA PRO A 165 5.07 16.78 -9.31
C PRO A 165 6.42 16.08 -9.10
N ALA A 166 6.96 16.10 -7.88
CA ALA A 166 8.20 15.39 -7.56
C ALA A 166 8.01 13.86 -7.61
N MET A 167 6.86 13.34 -7.18
CA MET A 167 6.54 11.91 -7.26
C MET A 167 6.29 11.50 -8.70
N ASP A 168 5.54 12.31 -9.46
CA ASP A 168 5.22 12.02 -10.86
C ASP A 168 6.49 11.90 -11.71
N ARG A 169 7.42 12.87 -11.57
CA ARG A 169 8.72 12.83 -12.25
C ARG A 169 9.57 11.63 -11.84
N THR A 170 9.52 11.23 -10.57
CA THR A 170 10.26 10.05 -10.09
C THR A 170 9.69 8.79 -10.72
N VAL A 171 8.38 8.60 -10.75
CA VAL A 171 7.75 7.43 -11.38
C VAL A 171 8.06 7.38 -12.87
N GLU A 172 7.92 8.51 -13.59
CA GLU A 172 8.25 8.60 -15.02
C GLU A 172 9.71 8.22 -15.30
N ARG A 173 10.65 8.74 -14.50
CA ARG A 173 12.07 8.40 -14.64
C ARG A 173 12.36 6.93 -14.38
N LEU A 174 11.75 6.35 -13.34
CA LEU A 174 11.95 4.93 -13.01
C LEU A 174 11.41 4.02 -14.11
N ALA A 175 10.22 4.32 -14.64
CA ALA A 175 9.58 3.53 -15.68
C ALA A 175 10.39 3.49 -17.00
N ALA A 176 11.30 4.45 -17.21
CA ALA A 176 12.17 4.50 -18.38
C ALA A 176 13.46 3.69 -18.23
N ILE A 177 13.76 3.15 -17.04
CA ILE A 177 15.00 2.42 -16.77
C ILE A 177 14.82 0.95 -17.18
N PRO A 178 15.74 0.38 -18.00
CA PRO A 178 15.73 -1.04 -18.31
C PRO A 178 15.76 -1.91 -17.05
N GLY A 179 14.89 -2.91 -16.99
CA GLY A 179 14.73 -3.78 -15.83
C GLY A 179 13.78 -3.22 -14.75
N VAL A 180 13.20 -2.03 -14.92
CA VAL A 180 12.06 -1.58 -14.09
C VAL A 180 10.76 -2.00 -14.79
N HIS A 181 10.01 -2.90 -14.15
CA HIS A 181 8.72 -3.37 -14.67
C HIS A 181 7.62 -2.32 -14.46
N GLY A 182 7.62 -1.66 -13.30
CA GLY A 182 6.70 -0.57 -13.02
C GLY A 182 7.00 0.12 -11.69
N ALA A 183 6.46 1.33 -11.53
CA ALA A 183 6.63 2.12 -10.31
C ALA A 183 5.37 2.91 -9.98
N ARG A 184 5.15 3.18 -8.69
CA ARG A 184 4.06 4.03 -8.20
C ARG A 184 4.37 4.64 -6.85
N MET A 185 3.71 5.75 -6.53
CA MET A 185 3.67 6.24 -5.15
C MET A 185 3.10 5.20 -4.18
N THR A 186 3.53 5.24 -2.91
CA THR A 186 3.00 4.36 -1.85
C THR A 186 2.60 5.13 -0.58
N GLY A 187 1.61 4.58 0.14
CA GLY A 187 0.94 5.21 1.28
C GLY A 187 -0.07 6.30 0.88
N GLY A 188 -0.41 7.18 1.84
CA GLY A 188 -1.49 8.16 1.69
C GLY A 188 -1.26 9.33 0.71
N GLY A 189 -0.06 9.43 0.13
CA GLY A 189 0.31 10.49 -0.81
C GLY A 189 0.75 11.81 -0.18
N PHE A 190 0.68 12.87 -1.00
CA PHE A 190 1.14 14.23 -0.70
C PHE A 190 2.64 14.28 -0.35
N GLY A 191 3.43 13.43 -1.02
CA GLY A 191 4.81 13.12 -0.70
C GLY A 191 4.98 11.69 -0.16
N GLY A 192 6.13 11.44 0.46
CA GLY A 192 6.54 10.12 0.92
C GLY A 192 7.43 9.41 -0.10
N CYS A 193 7.10 8.15 -0.38
CA CYS A 193 7.93 7.25 -1.18
C CYS A 193 7.25 6.83 -2.48
N VAL A 194 8.08 6.40 -3.41
CA VAL A 194 7.72 5.58 -4.57
C VAL A 194 8.22 4.16 -4.32
N VAL A 195 7.47 3.18 -4.80
CA VAL A 195 7.85 1.77 -4.84
C VAL A 195 7.95 1.31 -6.30
N ALA A 196 8.99 0.56 -6.63
CA ALA A 196 9.23 0.00 -7.94
C ALA A 196 9.38 -1.53 -7.87
N LEU A 197 8.85 -2.22 -8.87
CA LEU A 197 9.08 -3.64 -9.14
C LEU A 197 10.15 -3.73 -10.22
N THR A 198 11.26 -4.39 -9.93
CA THR A 198 12.44 -4.38 -10.81
C THR A 198 13.10 -5.74 -10.92
N ASP A 199 13.87 -5.95 -11.98
CA ASP A 199 14.91 -6.97 -12.01
C ASP A 199 15.96 -6.67 -10.93
N PRO A 200 16.67 -7.70 -10.41
CA PRO A 200 17.71 -7.50 -9.44
C PRO A 200 18.84 -6.59 -9.94
N GLY A 201 19.15 -5.54 -9.18
CA GLY A 201 20.23 -4.60 -9.50
C GLY A 201 19.92 -3.60 -10.63
N ALA A 202 18.66 -3.50 -11.09
CA ALA A 202 18.26 -2.50 -12.07
C ALA A 202 18.36 -1.05 -11.53
N LEU A 203 18.30 -0.88 -10.22
CA LEU A 203 18.44 0.42 -9.53
C LEU A 203 19.65 0.40 -8.60
N ASP A 204 20.37 1.52 -8.56
CA ASP A 204 21.60 1.72 -7.78
C ASP A 204 21.37 2.45 -6.45
N HIS A 205 20.13 2.85 -6.16
CA HIS A 205 19.75 3.58 -4.96
C HIS A 205 18.33 3.22 -4.52
N GLY A 206 18.01 3.55 -3.27
CA GLY A 206 16.77 3.15 -2.60
C GLY A 206 16.99 1.98 -1.65
N TRP A 207 15.90 1.51 -1.06
CA TRP A 207 15.90 0.36 -0.17
C TRP A 207 15.27 -0.83 -0.89
N VAL A 208 16.04 -1.90 -1.09
CA VAL A 208 15.48 -3.20 -1.45
C VAL A 208 14.78 -3.76 -0.23
N VAL A 209 13.49 -4.06 -0.35
CA VAL A 209 12.66 -4.57 0.74
C VAL A 209 12.12 -5.95 0.41
N HIS A 210 11.90 -6.75 1.46
CA HIS A 210 11.38 -8.11 1.34
C HIS A 210 10.17 -8.28 2.25
N PRO A 211 9.14 -9.05 1.84
CA PRO A 211 8.03 -9.36 2.73
C PRO A 211 8.49 -10.25 3.89
N VAL A 212 8.08 -9.87 5.10
CA VAL A 212 8.46 -10.52 6.36
C VAL A 212 7.24 -11.01 7.13
N ASP A 213 7.47 -11.83 8.15
CA ASP A 213 6.43 -12.20 9.10
C ASP A 213 5.90 -10.97 9.85
N GLY A 214 4.61 -11.04 10.21
CA GLY A 214 3.96 -10.04 11.05
C GLY A 214 4.63 -9.90 12.41
N ALA A 215 4.34 -8.79 13.09
CA ALA A 215 4.94 -8.45 14.37
C ALA A 215 4.75 -9.56 15.43
N ARG A 216 5.85 -10.03 16.00
CA ARG A 216 5.90 -11.07 17.03
C ARG A 216 6.85 -10.66 18.17
N VAL A 217 6.67 -11.27 19.33
CA VAL A 217 7.65 -11.20 20.43
C VAL A 217 8.55 -12.42 20.32
N HIS A 218 9.85 -12.20 20.39
CA HIS A 218 10.84 -13.26 20.46
C HIS A 218 11.40 -13.31 21.87
N ASP A 219 11.49 -14.50 22.44
CA ASP A 219 12.27 -14.70 23.65
C ASP A 219 13.75 -14.46 23.34
N ILE A 220 14.48 -13.88 24.29
CA ILE A 220 15.88 -13.48 24.10
C ILE A 220 16.77 -14.68 23.73
N GLY A 221 16.36 -15.90 24.08
CA GLY A 221 17.07 -17.14 23.75
C GLY A 221 16.74 -17.76 22.39
N ASP A 222 15.75 -17.23 21.65
CA ASP A 222 15.15 -17.89 20.47
C ASP A 222 15.52 -17.20 19.15
N GLN A 223 16.64 -16.48 19.10
CA GLN A 223 17.11 -15.86 17.86
C GLN A 223 17.85 -16.88 16.98
N PRO A 224 17.32 -17.23 15.78
CA PRO A 224 18.12 -17.90 14.77
C PRO A 224 19.18 -16.91 14.26
N ASP A 225 20.42 -17.38 14.26
CA ASP A 225 21.66 -16.81 13.74
C ASP A 225 21.55 -15.42 13.08
N ARG A 226 21.99 -14.37 13.80
CA ARG A 226 22.22 -13.05 13.21
C ARG A 226 23.44 -13.09 12.29
N ALA A 227 23.29 -13.64 11.09
CA ALA A 227 24.10 -13.21 9.98
C ALA A 227 23.77 -11.73 9.73
N ARG A 228 24.65 -10.81 10.15
CA ARG A 228 24.57 -9.40 9.74
C ARG A 228 24.53 -9.38 8.20
N PRO A 229 23.48 -8.87 7.55
CA PRO A 229 23.58 -8.62 6.12
C PRO A 229 24.68 -7.57 5.91
N ALA A 230 25.61 -7.85 5.00
CA ALA A 230 26.73 -6.98 4.68
C ALA A 230 26.34 -5.64 4.04
N ASN A 231 25.05 -5.39 3.83
CA ASN A 231 24.50 -4.09 3.48
C ASN A 231 23.24 -3.87 4.32
N ALA A 232 23.25 -2.84 5.18
CA ALA A 232 22.11 -2.47 6.01
C ALA A 232 20.98 -1.87 5.15
N GLY A 233 20.21 -2.73 4.50
CA GLY A 233 18.87 -2.40 4.05
C GLY A 233 17.99 -2.24 5.29
N GLN A 234 17.45 -1.05 5.51
CA GLN A 234 16.50 -0.82 6.58
C GLN A 234 15.24 -1.64 6.29
N VAL A 235 14.88 -2.55 7.20
CA VAL A 235 13.56 -3.17 7.22
C VAL A 235 12.55 -2.06 7.50
N LEU A 236 11.92 -1.57 6.43
CA LEU A 236 10.78 -0.68 6.52
C LEU A 236 9.52 -1.56 6.48
N GLN A 237 8.71 -1.44 7.53
CA GLN A 237 7.32 -1.91 7.57
C GLN A 237 6.45 -1.01 6.69
#